data_AF-A0A1N7B6E4-F1
#
_entry.id   AF-A0A1N7B6E4-F1
#
_cell.length_a   1.000
_cell.length_b   1.000
_cell.length_c   1.000
_cell.angle_alpha   90.00
_cell.angle_beta   90.00
_cell.angle_gamma   90.00
#
_symmetry.space_group_name_H-M   'P 1'
#
loop_
_entity.id
_entity.type
_entity.pdbx_description
1 polymer ?
#
loop_
_entity_poly.entity_id
_entity_poly.type
_entity_poly.pdbx_seq_one_letter_code
_entity_poly.pdbx_strand_id
1 'polypeptide(L)' 'MIQLTLDIINKIADYDQIFVATGKDYAIDVKKYLLEIPSANISIEPMHKNTSACIDLDFLYIEKITGDCNDHSSCLSCNN' A
#
# COMPACT_ATOMS: atom_id res chain seq x y z
N MET A 1 0.13 -11.71 -13.79
CA MET A 1 0.47 -10.33 -14.21
C MET A 1 1.23 -9.59 -13.12
N ILE A 2 0.77 -9.60 -11.86
CA ILE A 2 1.43 -8.86 -10.76
C ILE A 2 2.90 -9.22 -10.52
N GLN A 3 3.28 -10.50 -10.64
CA GLN A 3 4.68 -10.93 -10.48
C GLN A 3 5.61 -10.28 -11.51
N LEU A 4 5.20 -10.22 -12.79
CA LEU A 4 5.97 -9.52 -13.83
C LEU A 4 6.09 -8.02 -13.54
N THR A 5 5.04 -7.41 -13.00
CA THR A 5 5.08 -6.00 -12.59
C THR A 5 6.11 -5.78 -11.49
N LEU A 6 6.18 -6.68 -10.50
CA LEU A 6 7.20 -6.62 -9.46
C LEU A 6 8.62 -6.83 -10.00
N ASP A 7 8.80 -7.76 -10.94
CA ASP A 7 10.12 -7.98 -11.56
C ASP A 7 10.63 -6.74 -12.30
N ILE A 8 9.72 -5.89 -12.80
CA ILE A 8 10.06 -4.62 -13.43
C ILE A 8 10.34 -3.55 -12.37
N ILE A 9 9.48 -3.41 -11.37
CA ILE A 9 9.60 -2.37 -10.34
C ILE A 9 10.82 -2.62 -9.44
N ASN A 10 11.14 -3.87 -9.12
CA ASN A 10 12.31 -4.19 -8.26
C ASN A 10 13.66 -3.82 -8.91
N LYS A 11 13.69 -3.47 -10.21
CA LYS A 11 14.88 -2.94 -10.87
C LYS A 11 15.12 -1.46 -10.57
N ILE A 12 14.13 -0.76 -10.04
CA ILE A 12 14.16 0.69 -9.79
C ILE A 12 13.88 1.07 -8.33
N ALA A 13 13.27 0.19 -7.53
CA ALA A 13 12.96 0.41 -6.13
C ALA A 13 13.09 -0.90 -5.35
N ASP A 14 13.51 -0.82 -4.08
CA ASP A 14 13.60 -1.99 -3.21
C ASP A 14 12.20 -2.50 -2.82
N TYR A 15 12.09 -3.80 -2.51
CA TYR A 15 10.81 -4.41 -2.09
C TYR A 15 10.16 -3.72 -0.88
N ASP A 16 10.96 -3.15 0.02
CA ASP A 16 10.48 -2.41 1.19
C ASP A 16 9.78 -1.08 0.83
N GLN A 17 9.98 -0.57 -0.38
CA GLN A 17 9.35 0.65 -0.89
C GLN A 17 8.14 0.37 -1.79
N ILE A 18 7.83 -0.91 -2.04
CA ILE A 18 6.71 -1.32 -2.87
C ILE A 18 5.50 -1.62 -1.99
N PHE A 19 4.38 -0.97 -2.28
CA PHE A 19 3.11 -1.15 -1.58
C PHE A 19 2.07 -1.77 -2.51
N VAL A 20 1.27 -2.69 -1.96
CA VAL A 20 0.24 -3.41 -2.71
C VAL A 20 -1.10 -3.28 -2.01
N ALA A 21 -2.03 -2.58 -2.66
CA ALA A 21 -3.42 -2.53 -2.25
C ALA A 21 -4.18 -3.74 -2.81
N THR A 22 -4.96 -4.44 -1.98
CA THR A 22 -5.78 -5.54 -2.44
C THR A 22 -7.04 -5.72 -1.60
N GLY A 23 -8.09 -6.30 -2.19
CA GLY A 23 -9.29 -6.68 -1.45
C GLY A 23 -9.08 -7.93 -0.58
N LYS A 24 -9.95 -8.13 0.40
CA LYS A 24 -9.93 -9.30 1.30
C LYS A 24 -9.89 -10.64 0.57
N ASP A 25 -10.61 -10.75 -0.54
CA ASP A 25 -10.75 -12.00 -1.30
C ASP A 25 -9.41 -12.49 -1.87
N TYR A 26 -8.51 -11.55 -2.20
CA TYR A 26 -7.20 -11.85 -2.82
C TYR A 26 -6.04 -11.76 -1.83
N ALA A 27 -6.27 -11.31 -0.59
CA ALA A 27 -5.21 -11.09 0.39
C ALA A 27 -4.38 -12.35 0.69
N ILE A 28 -5.01 -13.53 0.67
CA ILE A 28 -4.32 -14.81 0.88
C ILE A 28 -3.41 -15.15 -0.30
N ASP A 29 -3.93 -15.00 -1.52
CA ASP A 29 -3.18 -15.30 -2.75
C ASP A 29 -2.03 -14.31 -2.92
N VAL A 30 -2.26 -13.01 -2.71
CA VAL A 30 -1.24 -11.97 -2.78
C VAL A 30 -0.10 -12.26 -1.81
N LYS A 31 -0.41 -12.60 -0.54
CA LYS A 31 0.62 -12.99 0.44
C LYS A 31 1.38 -14.25 0.06
N LYS A 32 0.74 -15.19 -0.65
CA LYS A 32 1.37 -16.43 -1.11
C LYS A 32 2.29 -16.20 -2.31
N TYR A 33 1.91 -15.31 -3.22
CA TYR A 33 2.63 -15.07 -4.47
C TYR A 33 3.68 -13.96 -4.37
N LEU A 34 3.58 -13.06 -3.40
CA LEU A 34 4.46 -11.90 -3.19
C LEU A 34 5.18 -12.02 -1.84
N LEU A 35 6.04 -13.03 -1.70
CA LEU A 35 6.76 -13.32 -0.44
C LEU A 35 7.90 -12.33 -0.18
N GLU A 36 8.38 -11.67 -1.23
CA GLU A 36 9.46 -10.68 -1.18
C GLU A 36 8.98 -9.36 -0.58
N ILE A 37 7.69 -9.06 -0.68
CA ILE A 37 7.11 -7.82 -0.15
C ILE A 37 6.79 -8.02 1.33
N PRO A 38 7.21 -7.08 2.21
CA PRO A 38 6.83 -7.10 3.61
C PRO A 38 5.31 -7.16 3.77
N SER A 39 4.83 -8.01 4.68
CA SER A 39 3.38 -8.08 4.96
C SER A 39 2.79 -6.76 5.45
N ALA A 40 3.62 -5.88 6.00
CA ALA A 40 3.27 -4.52 6.41
C ALA A 40 3.07 -3.57 5.22
N ASN A 41 3.48 -3.93 4.00
CA ASN A 41 3.28 -3.11 2.81
C ASN A 41 2.07 -3.57 1.98
N ILE A 42 1.35 -4.60 2.45
CA ILE A 42 0.15 -5.12 1.80
C ILE A 42 -1.08 -4.57 2.52
N SER A 43 -1.70 -3.58 1.92
CA SER A 43 -2.93 -2.95 2.41
C SER A 43 -4.13 -3.78 1.99
N ILE A 44 -4.97 -4.17 2.96
CA ILE A 44 -6.19 -4.96 2.72
C ILE A 44 -7.38 -4.01 2.79
N GLU A 45 -7.91 -3.65 1.63
CA GLU A 45 -9.01 -2.71 1.53
C GLU A 45 -10.32 -3.35 2.01
N PRO A 46 -11.10 -2.63 2.85
CA PRO A 46 -12.34 -3.15 3.38
C PRO A 46 -13.44 -3.24 2.32
N MET A 47 -13.38 -2.39 1.28
CA MET A 47 -14.35 -2.31 0.20
C MET A 47 -13.64 -1.88 -1.08
N HIS A 48 -13.97 -2.50 -2.21
CA HIS A 48 -13.52 -2.02 -3.52
C HIS A 48 -14.20 -0.68 -3.81
N LYS A 49 -13.39 0.39 -3.86
CA LYS A 49 -13.80 1.72 -4.31
C LYS A 49 -13.08 2.05 -5.63
N ASN A 50 -12.90 3.34 -5.89
CA ASN A 50 -12.16 3.85 -7.04
C ASN A 50 -10.69 4.08 -6.65
N THR A 51 -9.82 4.17 -7.65
CA THR A 51 -8.37 4.35 -7.51
C THR A 51 -7.96 5.49 -6.57
N SER A 52 -8.69 6.61 -6.56
CA SER A 52 -8.40 7.73 -5.64
C SER A 52 -8.48 7.29 -4.18
N ALA A 53 -9.55 6.58 -3.80
CA ALA A 53 -9.76 6.17 -2.42
C ALA A 53 -8.72 5.14 -1.96
N CYS A 54 -8.27 4.28 -2.87
CA CYS A 54 -7.19 3.32 -2.63
C CYS A 54 -5.88 4.06 -2.30
N ILE A 55 -5.50 5.01 -3.16
CA ILE A 55 -4.29 5.81 -2.99
C ILE A 55 -4.35 6.64 -1.71
N ASP A 56 -5.48 7.29 -1.41
CA ASP A 56 -5.65 8.10 -0.22
C ASP A 56 -5.50 7.26 1.07
N LEU A 57 -6.08 6.06 1.08
CA LEU A 57 -5.97 5.14 2.21
C LEU A 57 -4.52 4.66 2.40
N ASP A 58 -3.88 4.23 1.30
CA ASP A 58 -2.50 3.75 1.35
C ASP A 58 -1.53 4.86 1.75
N PHE A 59 -1.76 6.09 1.32
CA PHE A 59 -0.97 7.25 1.75
C PHE A 59 -1.01 7.41 3.28
N LEU A 60 -2.22 7.42 3.86
CA LEU A 60 -2.39 7.52 5.33
C LEU A 60 -1.77 6.32 6.06
N TYR A 61 -1.81 5.14 5.44
CA TYR A 61 -1.22 3.94 6.00
C TYR A 61 0.32 3.99 5.99
N ILE A 62 0.91 4.43 4.89
CA ILE A 62 2.36 4.62 4.75
C ILE A 62 2.85 5.70 5.72
N GLU A 63 2.16 6.84 5.79
CA GLU A 63 2.47 7.92 6.74
C GLU A 63 2.52 7.40 8.18
N LYS A 64 1.58 6.52 8.54
CA LYS A 64 1.55 5.90 9.87
C LYS A 64 2.71 4.92 10.11
N ILE A 65 3.22 4.25 9.08
CA ILE A 65 4.34 3.31 9.18
C ILE A 65 5.68 4.06 9.25
N THR A 66 5.87 5.05 8.38
CA THR A 66 7.15 5.77 8.25
C THR A 66 7.31 6.85 9.31
N GLY A 67 6.20 7.40 9.84
CA GLY A 67 6.24 8.47 10.84
C GLY A 67 6.73 9.81 10.29
N ASP A 68 6.83 9.95 8.97
CA ASP A 68 7.24 11.19 8.29
C ASP A 68 6.07 12.18 8.26
N CYS A 69 5.95 12.96 9.33
CA CYS A 69 5.15 14.18 9.35
C CYS A 69 5.86 15.27 8.53
N ASN A 70 5.77 15.24 7.20
CA ASN A 70 6.21 16.36 6.37
C ASN A 70 4.97 17.16 5.95
N ASP A 71 4.73 18.25 6.67
CA ASP A 71 3.71 19.29 6.41
C ASP A 71 3.67 19.65 4.91
N HIS A 72 2.53 19.90 4.28
CA HIS A 72 1.66 21.06 4.57
C HIS A 72 0.45 21.02 3.62
N SER A 73 -0.78 20.91 4.16
CA SER A 73 -2.02 21.60 3.72
C SER A 73 -3.36 20.86 3.95
N SER A 74 -3.47 19.84 4.81
CA SER A 74 -4.77 19.43 5.39
C SER A 74 -4.59 18.39 6.50
N CYS A 75 -4.07 18.78 7.67
CA CYS A 75 -4.97 19.08 8.79
C CYS A 75 -6.47 19.14 8.43
N LEU A 76 -7.10 18.02 8.08
CA LEU A 76 -8.56 17.84 8.08
C LEU A 76 -8.85 16.38 8.47
N SER A 77 -8.57 16.07 9.73
CA SER A 77 -9.23 15.04 10.57
C SER A 77 -8.29 14.42 11.62
N CYS A 78 -7.38 15.21 12.21
CA CYS A 78 -7.16 15.08 13.65
C CYS A 78 -8.39 15.68 14.37
N ASN A 79 -9.52 15.01 14.25
CA ASN A 79 -10.75 15.26 15.00
C ASN A 79 -11.50 13.92 15.07
N ASN A 80 -11.06 13.05 15.98
CA ASN A 80 -11.84 12.63 17.14
C ASN A 80 -11.08 11.55 17.92
#